data_AF-A0A3D4VSD3-F1
#
_entry.id   AF-A0A3D4VSD3-F1
#
_cell.length_a   1.000
_cell.length_b   1.000
_cell.length_c   1.000
_cell.angle_alpha   90.00
_cell.angle_beta   90.00
_cell.angle_gamma   90.00
#
_symmetry.space_group_name_H-M   'P 1'
#
loop_
_entity.id
_entity.type
_entity.pdbx_description
1 polymer ?
#
loop_
_entity_poly.entity_id
_entity_poly.type
_entity_poly.pdbx_seq_one_letter_code
_entity_poly.pdbx_strand_id
1 'polypeptide(L)' 'MFDYINAKEAAEKSGISQRRVQLLCVQGRIPGAMKYASDWNIPRAAVKLKNERVIIGMYLN' A
#
# COMPACT_ATOMS: atom_id res chain seq x y z
N MET A 1 0.57 9.98 -17.51
CA MET A 1 0.40 8.52 -17.40
C MET A 1 0.30 8.20 -15.92
N PHE A 2 -0.76 7.53 -15.44
CA PHE A 2 -0.82 7.11 -14.04
C PHE A 2 -0.01 5.82 -13.88
N ASP A 3 1.14 5.90 -13.23
CA ASP A 3 1.97 4.73 -12.97
C ASP A 3 1.39 3.94 -11.79
N TYR A 4 0.84 2.76 -12.09
CA TYR A 4 0.40 1.79 -11.10
C TYR A 4 1.51 0.77 -10.85
N ILE A 5 1.63 0.37 -9.60
CA ILE A 5 2.51 -0.71 -9.15
C ILE A 5 1.65 -1.77 -8.47
N ASN A 6 2.11 -3.01 -8.50
CA ASN A 6 1.40 -4.09 -7.82
C ASN A 6 1.59 -4.03 -6.29
N ALA A 7 0.83 -4.83 -5.55
CA ALA A 7 0.92 -4.92 -4.08
C ALA A 7 2.33 -5.28 -3.58
N LYS A 8 3.07 -6.08 -4.34
CA LYS A 8 4.42 -6.54 -3.97
C LYS A 8 5.46 -5.42 -4.12
N GLU A 9 5.45 -4.72 -5.24
CA GLU A 9 6.30 -3.55 -5.47
C GLU A 9 5.98 -2.41 -4.50
N ALA A 10 4.69 -2.22 -4.19
CA ALA A 10 4.27 -1.26 -3.18
C ALA A 10 4.79 -1.64 -1.79
N ALA A 11 4.82 -2.92 -1.46
CA ALA A 11 5.35 -3.46 -0.21
C ALA A 11 6.86 -3.21 -0.09
N GLU A 12 7.62 -3.54 -1.14
CA GLU A 12 9.07 -3.31 -1.22
C GLU A 12 9.41 -1.82 -1.11
N LYS A 13 8.68 -0.95 -1.83
CA LYS A 13 8.91 0.51 -1.80
C LYS A 13 8.51 1.16 -0.48
N SER A 14 7.49 0.62 0.20
CA SER A 14 7.01 1.16 1.49
C SER A 14 7.73 0.55 2.70
N GLY A 15 8.51 -0.51 2.51
CA GLY A 15 9.14 -1.27 3.60
C GLY A 15 8.12 -1.98 4.51
N ILE A 16 6.94 -2.35 4.01
CA ILE A 16 5.91 -3.08 4.76
C ILE A 16 5.55 -4.38 4.05
N SER A 17 4.94 -5.34 4.73
CA SER A 17 4.54 -6.60 4.10
C SER A 17 3.41 -6.42 3.07
N GLN A 18 3.38 -7.26 2.03
CA GLN A 18 2.33 -7.27 1.01
C GLN A 18 0.93 -7.41 1.63
N ARG A 19 0.78 -8.23 2.67
CA ARG A 19 -0.48 -8.34 3.43
C ARG A 19 -0.90 -7.02 4.06
N ARG A 20 0.05 -6.25 4.60
CA ARG A 20 -0.23 -4.92 5.16
C ARG A 20 -0.67 -3.93 4.08
N VAL A 21 -0.02 -3.98 2.91
CA VAL A 21 -0.44 -3.18 1.73
C VAL A 21 -1.87 -3.52 1.33
N GLN A 22 -2.19 -4.81 1.18
CA GLN A 22 -3.54 -5.26 0.81
C GLN A 22 -4.58 -4.81 1.85
N LEU A 23 -4.29 -4.93 3.14
CA LEU A 23 -5.17 -4.42 4.20
C LEU A 23 -5.39 -2.91 4.09
N LEU A 24 -4.36 -2.13 3.78
CA LEU A 24 -4.50 -0.68 3.58
C LEU A 24 -5.35 -0.35 2.35
N CYS A 25 -5.28 -1.16 1.30
CA CYS A 25 -6.14 -1.01 0.13
C CYS A 25 -7.60 -1.34 0.45
N VAL A 26 -7.85 -2.45 1.15
CA VAL A 26 -9.20 -2.85 1.62
C VAL A 26 -9.79 -1.81 2.58
N GLN A 27 -8.96 -1.22 3.46
CA GLN A 27 -9.36 -0.16 4.38
C GLN A 27 -9.57 1.20 3.69
N GLY A 28 -9.37 1.31 2.37
CA GLY A 28 -9.51 2.57 1.63
C GLY A 28 -8.47 3.63 2.02
N ARG A 29 -7.37 3.24 2.68
CA ARG A 29 -6.32 4.16 3.13
C ARG A 29 -5.34 4.55 2.02
N ILE A 30 -5.36 3.85 0.89
CA ILE A 30 -4.54 4.15 -0.28
C ILE A 30 -5.46 4.68 -1.38
N PRO A 31 -5.51 6.00 -1.60
CA PRO A 31 -6.40 6.58 -2.60
C PRO A 31 -5.99 6.11 -4.00
N GLY A 32 -6.99 5.69 -4.79
CA GLY A 32 -6.79 5.17 -6.14
C GLY A 32 -6.25 3.74 -6.19
N ALA A 33 -6.10 3.04 -5.05
CA ALA A 33 -5.86 1.61 -5.08
C ALA A 33 -7.10 0.86 -5.59
N MET A 34 -6.93 0.05 -6.61
CA MET A 34 -8.00 -0.77 -7.17
C MET A 34 -7.57 -2.23 -7.20
N LYS A 35 -8.50 -3.13 -6.86
CA LYS A 35 -8.27 -4.56 -7.03
C LYS A 35 -8.46 -4.91 -8.50
N TYR A 36 -7.43 -5.46 -9.13
CA TYR A 36 -7.45 -5.92 -10.51
C TYR A 36 -7.15 -7.42 -10.55
N ALA A 37 -8.15 -8.22 -10.92
CA ALA A 37 -8.11 -9.68 -10.82
C ALA A 37 -7.71 -10.17 -9.41
N SER A 38 -6.53 -10.78 -9.29
CA SER A 38 -5.98 -11.31 -8.04
C SER A 38 -5.04 -10.35 -7.32
N ASP A 39 -4.65 -9.25 -7.96
CA ASP A 39 -3.68 -8.28 -7.45
C ASP A 39 -4.28 -6.90 -7.20
N TRP A 40 -3.49 -6.02 -6.60
CA TRP A 40 -3.87 -4.62 -6.39
C TRP A 40 -3.04 -3.71 -7.27
N ASN A 41 -3.72 -2.89 -8.07
CA ASN A 41 -3.12 -1.76 -8.76
C ASN A 41 -3.09 -0.57 -7.81
N ILE A 42 -1.89 -0.24 -7.36
CA ILE A 42 -1.64 0.83 -6.40
C ILE A 42 -0.94 1.96 -7.12
N PRO A 43 -1.46 3.18 -7.11
CA PRO A 43 -0.78 4.30 -7.74
C PRO A 43 0.55 4.56 -7.03
N ARG A 44 1.64 4.67 -7.81
CA ARG A 44 3.00 4.90 -7.29
C ARG A 44 3.09 6.18 -6.46
N ALA A 45 2.25 7.17 -6.76
CA ALA A 45 2.14 8.40 -5.98
C ALA A 45 1.57 8.16 -4.56
N ALA A 46 0.61 7.25 -4.40
CA ALA A 46 -0.02 6.99 -3.10
C ALA A 46 0.91 6.29 -2.11
N VAL A 47 1.88 5.51 -2.60
CA VAL A 47 2.93 4.88 -1.79
C VAL A 47 3.80 5.91 -1.05
N LYS A 48 3.99 7.10 -1.63
CA LYS A 48 4.81 8.17 -1.05
C LYS A 48 4.06 9.03 -0.03
N LEU A 49 2.72 9.02 -0.05
CA LEU A 49 1.88 9.93 0.75
C LEU A 49 1.79 9.58 2.24
N LYS A 50 2.45 8.53 2.72
CA LYS A 50 2.32 8.06 4.11
C LYS A 50 3.59 8.19 4.93
N ASN A 51 4.35 9.28 4.71
CA ASN A 51 5.39 9.71 5.65
C ASN A 51 4.86 10.60 6.78
N GLU A 52 3.56 10.54 7.10
CA GLU A 52 3.04 10.96 8.39
C GLU A 52 3.04 9.73 9.32
N ARG A 53 4.16 9.54 10.00
CA ARG A 53 4.33 8.54 11.06
C ARG A 53 3.37 8.82 12.22
N VAL A 54 2.14 8.34 12.12
CA VAL A 54 1.31 8.06 13.30
C VAL A 54 1.63 6.63 13.71
N ILE A 55 2.70 6.46 14.48
CA ILE A 55 3.07 5.19 15.10
C ILE A 55 2.10 4.96 16.27
N ILE A 56 0.97 4.31 16.00
CA ILE A 56 0.16 3.71 17.06
C ILE A 56 0.39 2.20 16.97
N GLY A 57 1.24 1.72 17.87
CA GLY A 57 1.13 0.40 18.49
C GLY A 57 1.26 -0.87 17.63
N MET A 58 2.17 -1.72 18.08
CA MET A 58 2.07 -3.19 18.08
C MET A 58 2.20 -3.93 16.74
N TYR A 59 3.34 -4.60 16.56
CA TYR A 59 3.53 -6.07 16.46
C TYR A 59 4.84 -6.34 15.72
N LEU A 60 5.95 -6.33 16.47
CA LEU A 60 7.15 -7.12 16.15
C LEU A 60 6.96 -8.45 16.89
N ASN A 61 6.95 -9.55 16.15
CA ASN A 61 7.10 -10.91 16.69
C ASN A 61 8.39 -11.48 16.12
#